data_AF-V1GLM7-F1
#
_entry.id   AF-V1GLM7-F1
#
_cell.length_a   1.000
_cell.length_b   1.000
_cell.length_c   1.000
_cell.angle_alpha   90.00
_cell.angle_beta   90.00
_cell.angle_gamma   90.00
#
_symmetry.space_group_name_H-M   'P 1'
#
loop_
_entity.id
_entity.type
_entity.pdbx_description
1 polymer ?
#
loop_
_entity_poly.entity_id
_entity_poly.type
_entity_poly.pdbx_seq_one_letter_code
_entity_poly.pdbx_strand_id
1 'polypeptide(L)'
;MTKTVSTGKKPRKQHSPEFRSEALKLAERIGVAAAARELSLYESQPYAWRSKQQQQMTSSERENELAAENARLKRQLAEHAEELAISADYQALLKRHNLRGSMSAKGCCYDNACAESFFHSLKVECIHGERVISREIMRTTVFNYIECDYNRWRRHSACGGLSPEQFENQNLA
;
A
#
# COMPACT_ATOMS: atom_id res chain seq x y z
N MET A 1 -30.38 -13.73 70.04
CA MET A 1 -29.36 -12.66 70.09
C MET A 1 -28.39 -12.85 68.92
N THR A 2 -28.61 -12.15 67.81
CA THR A 2 -27.73 -12.19 66.63
C THR A 2 -26.86 -10.93 66.62
N LYS A 3 -25.54 -11.10 66.82
CA LYS A 3 -24.57 -10.00 66.75
C LYS A 3 -24.36 -9.59 65.29
N THR A 4 -24.84 -8.42 64.91
CA THR A 4 -24.49 -7.77 63.64
C THR A 4 -23.06 -7.25 63.72
N VAL A 5 -22.14 -7.87 62.97
CA VAL A 5 -20.77 -7.39 62.81
C VAL A 5 -20.75 -6.26 61.78
N SER A 6 -20.65 -5.03 62.26
CA SER A 6 -20.41 -3.84 61.43
C SER A 6 -18.98 -3.85 60.90
N THR A 7 -18.80 -4.20 59.62
CA THR A 7 -17.51 -4.09 58.92
C THR A 7 -17.32 -2.67 58.39
N GLY A 8 -16.93 -1.75 59.27
CA GLY A 8 -16.53 -0.40 58.86
C GLY A 8 -15.29 -0.45 57.97
N LYS A 9 -15.45 -0.28 56.65
CA LYS A 9 -14.32 -0.16 55.71
C LYS A 9 -13.58 1.17 55.98
N LYS A 10 -12.32 1.09 56.40
CA LYS A 10 -11.45 2.27 56.56
C LYS A 10 -11.39 3.07 55.24
N PRO A 11 -11.45 4.42 55.29
CA PRO A 11 -11.39 5.25 54.10
C PRO A 11 -10.05 5.02 53.39
N ARG A 12 -10.11 4.61 52.12
CA ARG A 12 -8.91 4.45 51.29
C ARG A 12 -8.31 5.83 51.04
N LYS A 13 -7.08 6.08 51.54
CA LYS A 13 -6.32 7.27 51.20
C LYS A 13 -6.20 7.36 49.67
N GLN A 14 -6.75 8.42 49.08
CA GLN A 14 -6.63 8.68 47.65
C GLN A 14 -5.32 9.44 47.42
N HIS A 15 -4.42 8.88 46.62
CA HIS A 15 -3.16 9.52 46.23
C HIS A 15 -3.34 10.33 44.95
N SER A 16 -2.74 11.51 44.84
CA SER A 16 -2.75 12.32 43.62
C SER A 16 -1.99 11.62 42.47
N PRO A 17 -2.30 11.94 41.21
CA PRO A 17 -1.59 11.37 40.06
C PRO A 17 -0.09 11.66 40.08
N GLU A 18 0.28 12.88 40.48
CA GLU A 18 1.67 13.33 40.60
C GLU A 18 2.44 12.49 41.63
N PHE A 19 1.85 12.30 42.82
CA PHE A 19 2.45 11.46 43.86
C PHE A 19 2.63 10.00 43.41
N ARG A 20 1.66 9.44 42.68
CA ARG A 20 1.79 8.08 42.12
C ARG A 20 2.94 8.01 41.10
N SER A 21 3.10 9.04 40.28
CA SER A 21 4.18 9.11 39.29
C SER A 21 5.56 9.22 39.94
N GLU A 22 5.68 10.02 41.00
CA GLU A 22 6.93 10.19 41.75
C GLU A 22 7.27 8.93 42.56
N ALA A 23 6.27 8.29 43.16
CA ALA A 23 6.43 7.00 43.83
C ALA A 23 6.88 5.89 42.88
N LEU A 24 6.39 5.88 41.64
CA LEU A 24 6.83 4.92 40.61
C LEU A 24 8.27 5.18 40.16
N LYS A 25 8.68 6.45 39.97
CA LYS A 25 10.08 6.82 39.69
C LYS A 25 11.02 6.42 40.82
N LEU A 26 10.60 6.63 42.07
CA LEU A 26 11.35 6.16 43.23
C LEU A 26 11.47 4.63 43.22
N ALA A 27 10.38 3.93 42.94
CA ALA A 27 10.36 2.47 42.86
C ALA A 27 11.24 1.90 41.73
N GLU A 28 11.50 2.65 40.65
CA GLU A 28 12.46 2.30 39.61
C GLU A 28 13.92 2.43 40.10
N ARG A 29 14.21 3.42 40.95
CA ARG A 29 15.56 3.70 41.44
C ARG A 29 15.99 2.79 42.60
N ILE A 30 15.10 2.52 43.56
CA ILE A 30 15.43 1.79 44.80
C ILE A 30 14.69 0.44 44.91
N GLY A 31 13.81 0.12 43.96
CA GLY A 31 12.98 -1.08 43.98
C GLY A 31 11.62 -0.87 44.67
N VAL A 32 10.62 -1.63 44.24
CA VAL A 32 9.21 -1.49 44.66
C VAL A 32 9.03 -1.67 46.17
N ALA A 33 9.65 -2.68 46.76
CA ALA A 33 9.56 -2.98 48.18
C ALA A 33 10.26 -1.95 49.08
N ALA A 34 11.31 -1.29 48.59
CA ALA A 34 12.02 -0.24 49.32
C ALA A 34 11.24 1.08 49.26
N ALA A 35 10.76 1.46 48.08
CA ALA A 35 9.94 2.66 47.88
C ALA A 35 8.60 2.59 48.64
N ALA A 36 7.98 1.41 48.72
CA ALA A 36 6.75 1.23 49.50
C ALA A 36 6.99 1.47 51.00
N ARG A 37 8.13 1.02 51.54
CA ARG A 37 8.51 1.23 52.95
C ARG A 37 8.81 2.70 53.25
N GLU A 38 9.55 3.38 52.37
CA GLU A 38 9.92 4.79 52.52
C GLU A 38 8.70 5.72 52.46
N LEU A 39 7.74 5.43 51.57
CA LEU A 39 6.53 6.23 51.38
C LEU A 39 5.35 5.80 52.26
N SER A 40 5.56 4.84 53.19
CA SER A 40 4.51 4.26 54.04
C SER A 40 3.28 3.77 53.24
N LEU A 41 3.53 3.09 52.11
CA LEU A 41 2.53 2.53 51.22
C LEU A 41 2.47 1.00 51.37
N TYR A 42 1.33 0.42 51.00
CA TYR A 42 1.26 -1.04 50.82
C TYR A 42 2.02 -1.43 49.56
N GLU A 43 2.80 -2.51 49.61
CA GLU A 43 3.61 -2.99 48.49
C GLU A 43 2.78 -3.30 47.22
N SER A 44 1.51 -3.65 47.38
CA SER A 44 0.58 -3.88 46.26
C SER A 44 0.17 -2.61 45.50
N GLN A 45 0.31 -1.41 46.11
CA GLN A 45 -0.13 -0.16 45.49
C GLN A 45 0.78 0.25 44.30
N PRO A 46 2.12 0.30 44.42
CA PRO A 46 2.99 0.57 43.28
C PRO A 46 2.83 -0.44 42.12
N TYR A 47 2.62 -1.73 42.41
CA TYR A 47 2.37 -2.74 41.36
C TYR A 47 1.08 -2.45 40.59
N ALA A 48 -0.02 -2.15 41.28
CA ALA A 48 -1.29 -1.81 40.65
C ALA A 48 -1.20 -0.50 39.84
N TRP A 49 -0.46 0.49 40.33
CA TRP A 49 -0.25 1.75 39.60
C TRP A 49 0.60 1.56 38.35
N ARG A 50 1.69 0.78 38.43
CA ARG A 50 2.53 0.44 37.28
C ARG A 50 1.75 -0.30 36.20
N SER A 51 0.99 -1.33 36.59
CA SER A 51 0.16 -2.10 35.67
C SER A 51 -0.89 -1.20 34.97
N LYS A 52 -1.54 -0.31 35.72
CA LYS A 52 -2.51 0.64 35.15
C LYS A 52 -1.86 1.66 34.21
N GLN A 53 -0.68 2.18 34.56
CA GLN A 53 0.07 3.11 33.71
C GLN A 53 0.49 2.43 32.41
N GLN A 54 1.00 1.21 32.49
CA GLN A 54 1.40 0.43 31.32
C GLN A 54 0.20 0.14 30.40
N GLN A 55 -0.93 -0.28 30.97
CA GLN A 55 -2.15 -0.50 30.19
C GLN A 55 -2.65 0.78 29.49
N GLN A 56 -2.55 1.93 30.17
CA GLN A 56 -2.92 3.22 29.59
C GLN A 56 -1.97 3.65 28.47
N MET A 57 -0.65 3.47 28.66
CA MET A 57 0.35 3.73 27.62
C MET A 57 0.09 2.85 26.38
N THR A 58 -0.08 1.54 26.57
CA THR A 58 -0.37 0.61 25.46
C THR A 58 -1.72 0.89 24.79
N SER A 59 -2.72 1.42 25.50
CA SER A 59 -3.96 1.90 24.85
C SER A 59 -3.69 3.13 24.00
N SER A 60 -2.98 4.12 24.55
CA SER A 60 -2.65 5.37 23.85
C SER A 60 -1.76 5.13 22.63
N GLU A 61 -0.79 4.23 22.71
CA GLU A 61 0.07 3.82 21.59
C GLU A 61 -0.76 3.21 20.46
N ARG A 62 -1.64 2.25 20.78
CA ARG A 62 -2.55 1.64 19.79
C ARG A 62 -3.50 2.67 19.17
N GLU A 63 -4.03 3.59 19.96
CA GLU A 63 -4.89 4.67 19.47
C GLU A 63 -4.14 5.60 18.50
N ASN A 64 -2.88 5.91 18.80
CA ASN A 64 -2.01 6.69 17.91
C ASN A 64 -1.68 5.95 16.61
N GLU A 65 -1.40 4.65 16.69
CA GLU A 65 -1.17 3.80 15.51
C GLU A 65 -2.41 3.76 14.61
N LEU A 66 -3.59 3.52 15.19
CA LEU A 66 -4.86 3.54 14.45
C LEU A 66 -5.15 4.92 13.85
N ALA A 67 -4.82 6.00 14.55
CA ALA A 67 -4.99 7.35 14.03
C ALA A 67 -4.06 7.61 12.83
N ALA A 68 -2.80 7.14 12.89
CA ALA A 68 -1.86 7.24 11.79
C ALA A 68 -2.31 6.41 10.58
N GLU A 69 -2.81 5.19 10.81
CA GLU A 69 -3.34 4.33 9.75
C GLU A 69 -4.60 4.95 9.11
N ASN A 70 -5.52 5.47 9.90
CA ASN A 70 -6.69 6.18 9.41
C ASN A 70 -6.31 7.41 8.56
N ALA A 71 -5.29 8.17 8.99
CA ALA A 71 -4.79 9.31 8.21
C ALA A 71 -4.20 8.85 6.87
N ARG A 72 -3.45 7.75 6.85
CA ARG A 72 -2.92 7.15 5.61
C ARG A 72 -4.04 6.69 4.68
N LEU A 73 -5.01 5.93 5.18
CA LEU A 73 -6.12 5.42 4.38
C LEU A 73 -6.95 6.54 3.77
N LYS A 74 -7.20 7.62 4.52
CA LYS A 74 -7.89 8.81 4.00
C LYS A 74 -7.16 9.48 2.85
N ARG A 75 -5.82 9.51 2.87
CA ARG A 75 -5.02 10.03 1.74
C ARG A 75 -5.14 9.15 0.51
N GLN A 76 -4.99 7.84 0.66
CA GLN A 76 -5.17 6.90 -0.46
C GLN A 76 -6.57 6.98 -1.07
N LEU A 77 -7.59 7.17 -0.23
CA LEU A 77 -8.96 7.33 -0.70
C LEU A 77 -9.14 8.64 -1.48
N ALA A 78 -8.48 9.73 -1.08
CA ALA A 78 -8.46 10.98 -1.83
C ALA A 78 -7.73 10.84 -3.18
N GLU A 79 -6.57 10.18 -3.20
CA GLU A 79 -5.81 9.89 -4.44
C GLU A 79 -6.66 9.08 -5.43
N HIS A 80 -7.32 8.01 -4.98
CA HIS A 80 -8.22 7.24 -5.83
C HIS A 80 -9.45 8.03 -6.28
N ALA A 81 -9.97 8.94 -5.46
CA ALA A 81 -11.07 9.81 -5.86
C ALA A 81 -10.65 10.78 -6.99
N GLU A 82 -9.42 11.30 -6.93
CA GLU A 82 -8.85 12.14 -8.00
C GLU A 82 -8.67 11.34 -9.30
N GLU A 83 -8.13 10.12 -9.23
CA GLU A 83 -8.00 9.22 -10.40
C GLU A 83 -9.36 8.93 -11.05
N LEU A 84 -10.39 8.69 -10.24
CA LEU A 84 -11.75 8.46 -10.71
C LEU A 84 -12.38 9.70 -11.34
N ALA A 85 -12.09 10.89 -10.80
CA ALA A 85 -12.56 12.16 -11.36
C ALA A 85 -12.01 12.40 -12.77
N ILE A 86 -10.71 12.14 -13.00
CA ILE A 86 -10.08 12.24 -14.33
C ILE A 86 -10.79 11.33 -15.34
N SER A 87 -11.09 10.10 -14.94
CA SER A 87 -11.84 9.15 -15.79
C SER A 87 -13.26 9.66 -16.10
N ALA A 88 -13.94 10.26 -15.11
CA ALA A 88 -15.28 10.82 -15.30
C ALA A 88 -15.27 12.02 -16.27
N ASP A 89 -14.30 12.93 -16.14
CA ASP A 89 -14.14 14.08 -17.03
C ASP A 89 -13.86 13.63 -18.47
N TYR A 90 -12.99 12.62 -18.64
CA TYR A 90 -12.73 12.01 -19.94
C TYR A 90 -13.99 11.41 -20.56
N GLN A 91 -14.78 10.67 -19.77
CA GLN A 91 -16.06 10.13 -20.24
C GLN A 91 -17.08 11.21 -20.60
N ALA A 92 -17.11 12.32 -19.86
CA ALA A 92 -17.96 13.46 -20.16
C ALA A 92 -17.55 14.13 -21.49
N LEU A 93 -16.25 14.27 -21.74
CA LEU A 93 -15.72 14.79 -23.00
C LEU A 93 -16.10 13.90 -24.18
N LEU A 94 -15.94 12.58 -24.05
CA LEU A 94 -16.34 11.62 -25.08
C LEU A 94 -17.83 11.76 -25.43
N LYS A 95 -18.71 11.83 -24.41
CA LYS A 95 -20.15 12.04 -24.60
C LYS A 95 -20.44 13.36 -25.30
N ARG A 96 -19.77 14.44 -24.92
CA ARG A 96 -19.95 15.78 -25.52
C ARG A 96 -19.65 15.78 -27.03
N HIS A 97 -18.68 14.97 -27.46
CA HIS A 97 -18.29 14.87 -28.87
C HIS A 97 -18.97 13.72 -29.62
N ASN A 98 -19.98 13.07 -29.03
CA ASN A 98 -20.62 11.86 -29.59
C ASN A 98 -19.60 10.74 -29.94
N LEU A 99 -18.51 10.69 -29.19
CA LEU A 99 -17.48 9.67 -29.34
C LEU A 99 -17.80 8.51 -28.40
N ARG A 100 -17.72 7.29 -28.93
CA ARG A 100 -17.80 6.08 -28.13
C ARG A 100 -16.41 5.72 -27.64
N GLY A 101 -16.21 5.73 -26.33
CA GLY A 101 -14.97 5.20 -25.73
C GLY A 101 -14.85 3.70 -26.04
N SER A 102 -13.75 3.30 -26.68
CA SER A 102 -13.41 1.90 -26.85
C SER A 102 -12.64 1.45 -25.61
N MET A 103 -13.35 0.85 -24.67
CA MET A 103 -12.74 0.13 -23.55
C MET A 103 -12.91 -1.36 -23.81
N SER A 104 -11.80 -2.09 -23.84
CA SER A 104 -11.78 -3.55 -23.85
C SER A 104 -12.69 -4.12 -22.77
N ALA A 105 -13.34 -5.26 -23.04
CA ALA A 105 -14.08 -5.97 -22.00
C ALA A 105 -13.13 -6.35 -20.86
N LYS A 106 -13.64 -6.34 -19.62
CA LYS A 106 -12.83 -6.72 -18.45
C LYS A 106 -12.31 -8.15 -18.63
N GLY A 107 -10.98 -8.31 -18.65
CA GLY A 107 -10.33 -9.61 -18.90
C GLY A 107 -10.11 -9.96 -20.37
N CYS A 108 -10.39 -9.06 -21.32
CA CYS A 108 -10.05 -9.23 -22.72
C CYS A 108 -8.56 -8.93 -22.93
N CYS A 109 -7.71 -9.94 -22.80
CA CYS A 109 -6.26 -9.80 -23.06
C CYS A 109 -5.94 -9.65 -24.55
N TYR A 110 -6.87 -10.00 -25.44
CA TYR A 110 -6.65 -9.98 -26.89
C TYR A 110 -6.31 -8.60 -27.43
N ASP A 111 -6.88 -7.53 -26.85
CA ASP A 111 -6.62 -6.16 -27.31
C ASP A 111 -5.16 -5.73 -27.11
N ASN A 112 -4.48 -6.27 -26.10
CA ASN A 112 -3.05 -6.03 -25.88
C ASN A 112 -2.15 -7.14 -26.43
N ALA A 113 -2.70 -8.34 -26.70
CA ALA A 113 -1.92 -9.51 -27.09
C ALA A 113 -1.05 -9.28 -28.34
N CYS A 114 -1.55 -8.52 -29.32
CA CYS A 114 -0.79 -8.15 -30.52
C CYS A 114 0.44 -7.29 -30.18
N ALA A 115 0.26 -6.27 -29.34
CA ALA A 115 1.34 -5.40 -28.89
C ALA A 115 2.36 -6.16 -28.04
N GLU A 116 1.89 -6.99 -27.10
CA GLU A 116 2.77 -7.83 -26.27
C GLU A 116 3.62 -8.78 -27.10
N SER A 117 3.02 -9.43 -28.10
CA SER A 117 3.72 -10.35 -29.00
C SER A 117 4.79 -9.63 -29.84
N PHE A 118 4.48 -8.42 -30.33
CA PHE A 118 5.44 -7.58 -31.03
C PHE A 118 6.61 -7.17 -30.13
N PHE A 119 6.33 -6.59 -28.96
CA PHE A 119 7.37 -6.11 -28.06
C PHE A 119 8.22 -7.24 -27.47
N HIS A 120 7.64 -8.41 -27.26
CA HIS A 120 8.40 -9.61 -26.91
C HIS A 120 9.41 -9.96 -28.02
N SER A 121 8.94 -10.09 -29.26
CA SER A 121 9.78 -10.43 -30.42
C SER A 121 10.89 -9.40 -30.61
N LEU A 122 10.55 -8.10 -30.61
CA LEU A 122 11.51 -7.01 -30.73
C LEU A 122 12.61 -7.10 -29.65
N LYS A 123 12.22 -7.31 -28.40
CA LYS A 123 13.20 -7.39 -27.31
C LYS A 123 14.10 -8.60 -27.45
N VAL A 124 13.56 -9.77 -27.77
CA VAL A 124 14.32 -11.03 -27.84
C VAL A 124 15.25 -11.06 -29.06
N GLU A 125 14.78 -10.59 -30.21
CA GLU A 125 15.49 -10.77 -31.47
C GLU A 125 16.36 -9.58 -31.86
N CYS A 126 15.93 -8.36 -31.51
CA CYS A 126 16.61 -7.13 -31.94
C CYS A 126 17.47 -6.50 -30.83
N ILE A 127 17.05 -6.64 -29.56
CA ILE A 127 17.69 -5.91 -28.45
C ILE A 127 18.51 -6.86 -27.56
N HIS A 128 18.08 -8.10 -27.37
CA HIS A 128 18.73 -9.02 -26.45
C HIS A 128 20.08 -9.46 -26.99
N GLY A 129 21.14 -9.25 -26.20
CA GLY A 129 22.52 -9.60 -26.59
C GLY A 129 23.26 -8.49 -27.37
N GLU A 130 22.56 -7.47 -27.85
CA GLU A 130 23.16 -6.36 -28.60
C GLU A 130 23.68 -5.24 -27.70
N ARG A 131 24.90 -4.76 -27.98
CA ARG A 131 25.47 -3.60 -27.27
C ARG A 131 25.15 -2.33 -28.04
N VAL A 132 24.06 -1.67 -27.66
CA VAL A 132 23.66 -0.43 -28.31
C VAL A 132 24.40 0.77 -27.69
N ILE A 133 25.27 1.38 -28.48
CA ILE A 133 26.24 2.40 -28.03
C ILE A 133 25.60 3.80 -27.93
N SER A 134 24.59 4.09 -28.75
CA SER A 134 23.93 5.40 -28.80
C SER A 134 22.43 5.32 -29.09
N ARG A 135 21.69 6.37 -28.72
CA ARG A 135 20.24 6.50 -29.00
C ARG A 135 19.94 6.52 -30.50
N GLU A 136 20.83 7.10 -31.31
CA GLU A 136 20.68 7.15 -32.76
C GLU A 136 20.78 5.76 -33.38
N ILE A 137 21.79 4.98 -32.97
CA ILE A 137 21.95 3.58 -33.40
C ILE A 137 20.71 2.78 -33.00
N MET A 138 20.22 2.92 -31.76
CA MET A 138 19.00 2.25 -31.31
C MET A 138 17.80 2.57 -32.23
N ARG A 139 17.62 3.85 -32.59
CA ARG A 139 16.50 4.26 -33.45
C ARG A 139 16.60 3.60 -34.83
N THR A 140 17.78 3.59 -35.43
CA THR A 140 18.00 2.98 -36.75
C THR A 140 17.83 1.46 -36.68
N THR A 141 18.36 0.81 -35.64
CA THR A 141 18.22 -0.64 -35.43
C THR A 141 16.77 -1.05 -35.26
N VAL A 142 16.00 -0.35 -34.42
CA VAL A 142 14.56 -0.62 -34.24
C VAL A 142 13.78 -0.35 -35.53
N PHE A 143 14.09 0.73 -36.25
CA PHE A 143 13.45 1.03 -37.52
C PHE A 143 13.68 -0.07 -38.56
N ASN A 144 14.94 -0.49 -38.73
CA ASN A 144 15.29 -1.58 -39.65
C ASN A 144 14.61 -2.89 -39.26
N TYR A 145 14.57 -3.22 -37.97
CA TYR A 145 13.88 -4.43 -37.52
C TYR A 145 12.38 -4.39 -37.86
N ILE A 146 11.71 -3.24 -37.67
CA ILE A 146 10.28 -3.12 -38.00
C ILE A 146 10.06 -3.22 -39.51
N GLU A 147 10.76 -2.39 -40.30
CA GLU A 147 10.48 -2.20 -41.72
C GLU A 147 11.05 -3.31 -42.62
N CYS A 148 12.20 -3.86 -42.25
CA CYS A 148 12.87 -4.88 -43.06
C CYS A 148 12.53 -6.27 -42.54
N ASP A 149 12.76 -6.57 -41.26
CA ASP A 149 12.65 -7.94 -40.75
C ASP A 149 11.21 -8.32 -40.40
N TYR A 150 10.55 -7.53 -39.54
CA TYR A 150 9.23 -7.83 -39.02
C TYR A 150 8.16 -7.75 -40.11
N ASN A 151 8.04 -6.61 -40.80
CA ASN A 151 6.96 -6.41 -41.76
C ASN A 151 7.11 -7.25 -43.05
N ARG A 152 8.34 -7.46 -43.54
CA ARG A 152 8.56 -8.13 -44.84
C ARG A 152 8.81 -9.62 -44.73
N TRP A 153 9.53 -10.07 -43.70
CA TRP A 153 10.04 -11.45 -43.63
C TRP A 153 9.48 -12.30 -42.49
N ARG A 154 9.14 -11.71 -41.34
CA ARG A 154 8.68 -12.47 -40.18
C ARG A 154 7.36 -13.17 -40.47
N ARG A 155 7.31 -14.48 -40.24
CA ARG A 155 6.12 -15.29 -40.47
C ARG A 155 5.25 -15.33 -39.22
N HIS A 156 3.96 -15.07 -39.38
CA HIS A 156 2.99 -15.11 -38.27
C HIS A 156 2.03 -16.28 -38.42
N SER A 157 1.84 -17.07 -37.36
CA SER A 157 0.89 -18.18 -37.35
C SER A 157 -0.55 -17.71 -37.60
N ALA A 158 -0.92 -16.57 -37.04
CA ALA A 158 -2.22 -15.93 -37.26
C ALA A 158 -2.46 -15.53 -38.73
N CYS A 159 -1.41 -15.25 -39.50
CA CYS A 159 -1.48 -14.89 -40.92
C CYS A 159 -1.24 -16.10 -41.84
N GLY A 160 -1.45 -17.33 -41.37
CA GLY A 160 -1.21 -18.55 -42.17
C GLY A 160 0.27 -18.78 -42.49
N GLY A 161 1.19 -18.20 -41.71
CA GLY A 161 2.63 -18.27 -41.96
C GLY A 161 3.13 -17.29 -43.02
N LEU A 162 2.34 -16.29 -43.39
CA LEU A 162 2.77 -15.15 -44.20
C LEU A 162 3.39 -14.05 -43.33
N SER A 163 4.14 -13.15 -43.96
CA SER A 163 4.54 -11.90 -43.31
C SER A 163 3.41 -10.86 -43.31
N PRO A 164 3.46 -9.85 -42.41
CA PRO A 164 2.44 -8.82 -42.34
C PRO A 164 2.21 -8.13 -43.69
N GLU A 165 3.28 -7.75 -44.40
CA GLU A 165 3.19 -7.12 -45.72
C GLU A 165 2.57 -8.07 -46.77
N GLN A 166 2.96 -9.35 -46.76
CA GLN A 166 2.38 -10.34 -47.68
C GLN A 166 0.90 -10.58 -47.43
N PHE A 167 0.50 -10.62 -46.16
CA PHE A 167 -0.89 -10.81 -45.77
C PHE A 167 -1.76 -9.61 -46.17
N GLU A 168 -1.32 -8.39 -45.90
CA GLU A 168 -2.03 -7.16 -46.33
C GLU A 168 -2.16 -7.08 -47.85
N ASN A 169 -1.08 -7.37 -48.59
CA ASN A 169 -1.09 -7.36 -50.06
C ASN A 169 -2.06 -8.39 -50.67
N GLN A 170 -2.32 -9.51 -49.98
CA GLN A 170 -3.31 -10.49 -50.43
C GLN A 170 -4.75 -10.08 -50.13
N ASN A 171 -4.98 -9.29 -49.08
CA ASN A 171 -6.31 -8.81 -48.68
C ASN A 171 -6.72 -7.50 -49.35
N LEU A 172 -5.80 -6.80 -50.01
CA LEU A 172 -6.03 -5.59 -50.79
C LEU A 172 -6.60 -5.85 -52.21
N ALA A 173 -7.04 -7.08 -52.50
CA ALA A 173 -7.63 -7.49 -53.79
C ALA A 173 -9.16 -7.27 -53.86
#